data_AF-A0A2L0HCC8-F1
#
_entry.id   AF-A0A2L0HCC8-F1
#
_cell.length_a   1.000
_cell.length_b   1.000
_cell.length_c   1.000
_cell.angle_alpha   90.00
_cell.angle_beta   90.00
_cell.angle_gamma   90.00
#
_symmetry.space_group_name_H-M   'P 1'
#
loop_
_entity.id
_entity.type
_entity.pdbx_description
1 polymer ?
#
loop_
_entity_poly.entity_id
_entity_poly.type
_entity_poly.pdbx_seq_one_letter_code
_entity_poly.pdbx_strand_id
1 'polypeptide(L)'
;MACGRASIPAHSDFEVRAFTAAGFEDPVTGSLNAGIAQWLIGNGIAPPSYIASQGTVLGREGRVHVELVEDQIWIGDDVTTCIEGVAAL
;
A
#
# COMPACT_ATOMS: atom_id res chain seq x y z
N MET A 1 13.00 25.33 -3.15
CA MET A 1 12.01 24.31 -2.78
C MET A 1 11.37 23.81 -4.08
N ALA A 2 12.03 22.86 -4.74
CA ALA A 2 11.57 22.35 -6.02
C ALA A 2 10.71 21.11 -5.75
N CYS A 3 9.45 21.17 -6.18
CA CYS A 3 8.57 20.01 -6.30
C CYS A 3 9.27 19.03 -7.24
N GLY A 4 9.80 17.93 -6.67
CA GLY A 4 10.43 16.86 -7.42
C GLY A 4 9.44 16.30 -8.43
N ARG A 5 9.92 16.16 -9.67
CA ARG A 5 9.17 15.65 -10.82
C ARG A 5 8.44 14.37 -10.43
N ALA A 6 7.11 14.43 -10.37
CA ALA A 6 6.26 13.26 -10.15
C ALA A 6 6.65 12.19 -11.17
N SER A 7 7.22 11.08 -10.69
CA SER A 7 7.35 9.85 -11.45
C SER A 7 5.95 9.45 -11.89
N ILE A 8 5.81 9.07 -13.17
CA ILE A 8 4.60 8.43 -13.70
C ILE A 8 4.20 7.35 -12.68
N PRO A 9 2.98 7.33 -12.13
CA PRO A 9 2.63 6.34 -11.13
C PRO A 9 2.86 4.97 -11.76
N ALA A 10 3.69 4.15 -11.11
CA ALA A 10 3.82 2.75 -11.48
C ALA A 10 2.40 2.19 -11.59
N HIS A 11 2.07 1.62 -12.75
CA HIS A 11 0.76 1.04 -13.01
C HIS A 11 0.48 0.01 -11.89
N SER A 12 -0.55 0.24 -11.07
CA SER A 12 -0.96 -0.75 -10.07
C SER A 12 -1.70 -1.89 -10.76
N ASP A 13 -1.47 -3.10 -10.28
CA ASP A 13 -2.12 -4.32 -10.77
C ASP A 13 -3.52 -4.48 -10.15
N PHE A 14 -3.69 -3.99 -8.92
CA PHE A 14 -4.93 -4.04 -8.16
C PHE A 14 -5.22 -2.71 -7.47
N GLU A 15 -6.49 -2.36 -7.34
CA GLU A 15 -6.96 -1.36 -6.37
C GLU A 15 -7.57 -2.10 -5.18
N VAL A 16 -7.11 -1.79 -3.98
CA VAL A 16 -7.60 -2.32 -2.71
C VAL A 16 -8.37 -1.24 -1.97
N ARG A 17 -9.43 -1.63 -1.25
CA ARG A 17 -10.19 -0.73 -0.36
C ARG A 17 -10.41 -1.40 0.99
N ALA A 18 -10.02 -0.72 2.06
CA ALA A 18 -10.06 -1.25 3.42
C ALA A 18 -11.13 -0.55 4.24
N PHE A 19 -12.27 -1.22 4.46
CA PHE A 19 -13.35 -0.70 5.31
C PHE A 19 -13.25 -1.29 6.70
N THR A 20 -13.24 -0.42 7.70
CA THR A 20 -13.19 -0.84 9.11
C THR A 20 -14.59 -1.05 9.69
N ALA A 21 -14.68 -1.83 10.76
CA ALA A 21 -15.93 -2.01 11.52
C ALA A 21 -16.46 -0.69 12.12
N ALA A 22 -15.60 0.32 12.27
CA ALA A 22 -15.96 1.66 12.73
C ALA A 22 -16.57 2.54 11.61
N GLY A 23 -16.70 2.02 10.38
CA GLY A 23 -17.42 2.67 9.29
C GLY A 23 -16.60 3.65 8.45
N PHE A 24 -15.29 3.72 8.64
CA PHE A 24 -14.38 4.52 7.80
C PHE A 24 -13.49 3.63 6.93
N GLU A 25 -13.03 4.21 5.82
CA GLU A 25 -12.06 3.61 4.93
C GLU A 25 -10.64 4.04 5.32
N ASP A 26 -9.74 3.07 5.48
CA ASP A 26 -8.33 3.31 5.79
C ASP A 26 -7.55 3.59 4.48
N PRO A 27 -6.79 4.70 4.38
CA PRO A 27 -6.11 5.09 3.15
C PRO A 27 -5.06 4.12 2.65
N VAL A 28 -4.26 3.49 3.52
CA VAL A 28 -3.26 2.48 3.15
C VAL A 28 -3.05 1.52 4.32
N THR A 29 -3.38 0.25 4.13
CA THR A 29 -3.35 -0.76 5.21
C THR A 29 -2.37 -1.88 4.86
N GLY A 30 -1.13 -1.79 5.34
CA GLY A 30 -0.08 -2.77 5.02
C GLY A 30 -0.44 -4.20 5.46
N SER A 31 -1.02 -4.37 6.65
CA SER A 31 -1.40 -5.69 7.16
C SER A 31 -2.53 -6.35 6.37
N LEU A 32 -3.49 -5.58 5.87
CA LEU A 32 -4.52 -6.10 4.96
C LEU A 32 -3.88 -6.60 3.67
N ASN A 33 -3.01 -5.80 3.06
CA ASN A 33 -2.29 -6.18 1.85
C ASN A 33 -1.45 -7.45 2.05
N ALA A 34 -0.77 -7.59 3.19
CA ALA A 34 -0.05 -8.83 3.55
C ALA A 34 -0.98 -10.05 3.62
N GLY A 35 -2.17 -9.89 4.21
CA GLY A 35 -3.16 -10.96 4.35
C GLY A 35 -3.74 -11.40 3.00
N ILE A 36 -4.18 -10.45 2.17
CA ILE A 36 -4.78 -10.75 0.88
C ILE A 36 -3.73 -11.25 -0.13
N ALA A 37 -2.47 -10.84 -0.02
CA ALA A 37 -1.39 -11.32 -0.87
C ALA A 37 -1.17 -12.83 -0.76
N GLN A 38 -1.23 -13.37 0.45
CA GLN A 38 -1.15 -14.83 0.67
C GLN A 38 -2.24 -15.57 -0.11
N TRP A 39 -3.47 -15.03 -0.10
CA TRP A 39 -4.59 -15.60 -0.83
C TRP A 39 -4.44 -15.41 -2.35
N LEU A 40 -4.12 -14.20 -2.82
CA LEU A 40 -3.99 -13.87 -4.24
C LEU A 40 -2.89 -14.68 -4.92
N ILE A 41 -1.69 -14.73 -4.32
CA ILE A 41 -0.55 -15.47 -4.86
C ILE A 41 -0.77 -16.97 -4.69
N GLY A 42 -1.23 -17.42 -3.52
CA GLY A 42 -1.47 -18.83 -3.24
C GLY A 42 -2.53 -19.49 -4.15
N ASN A 43 -3.46 -18.69 -4.70
CA ASN A 43 -4.46 -19.15 -5.67
C ASN A 43 -4.08 -18.84 -7.13
N GLY A 44 -2.88 -18.32 -7.39
CA GLY A 44 -2.42 -17.99 -8.74
C GLY A 44 -3.17 -16.84 -9.42
N ILE A 45 -3.85 -15.99 -8.64
CA ILE A 45 -4.59 -14.81 -9.12
C ILE A 45 -3.62 -13.66 -9.40
N ALA A 46 -2.62 -13.48 -8.52
CA ALA A 46 -1.57 -12.48 -8.67
C ALA A 46 -0.22 -13.17 -8.91
N PRO A 47 0.70 -12.52 -9.64
CA PRO A 47 2.09 -12.97 -9.72
C PRO A 47 2.79 -12.86 -8.35
N PRO A 48 3.95 -13.52 -8.16
CA PRO A 48 4.72 -13.44 -6.92
C PRO A 48 5.16 -12.02 -6.52
N SER A 49 5.18 -11.08 -7.46
CA SER A 49 5.49 -9.67 -7.22
C SER A 49 4.47 -8.80 -7.96
N TYR A 50 3.83 -7.88 -7.24
CA TYR A 50 2.83 -6.95 -7.82
C TYR A 50 2.73 -5.66 -7.00
N ILE A 51 2.06 -4.66 -7.55
CA ILE A 51 1.79 -3.38 -6.88
C ILE A 51 0.29 -3.23 -6.68
N ALA A 52 -0.15 -2.99 -5.45
CA ALA A 52 -1.52 -2.60 -5.13
C ALA A 52 -1.61 -1.10 -4.86
N SER A 53 -2.56 -0.42 -5.48
CA SER A 53 -2.98 0.92 -5.08
C SER A 53 -4.05 0.86 -3.99
N GLN A 54 -4.03 1.81 -3.05
CA GLN A 54 -5.06 1.95 -2.02
C GLN A 54 -5.30 3.43 -1.72
N GLY A 55 -6.56 3.77 -1.46
CA GLY A 55 -6.96 5.11 -1.04
C GLY A 55 -7.20 6.09 -2.19
N THR A 56 -7.23 5.63 -3.45
CA THR A 56 -7.43 6.48 -4.64
C THR A 56 -8.72 7.29 -4.52
N VAL A 57 -9.81 6.67 -4.07
CA VAL A 57 -11.11 7.34 -3.85
C VAL A 57 -11.08 8.37 -2.71
N LEU A 58 -10.14 8.22 -1.76
CA LEU A 58 -9.89 9.18 -0.68
C LEU A 58 -8.90 10.28 -1.08
N GLY A 59 -8.45 10.30 -2.33
CA GLY A 59 -7.42 11.23 -2.81
C GLY A 59 -6.03 10.94 -2.24
N ARG A 60 -5.76 9.68 -1.85
CA ARG A 60 -4.44 9.21 -1.41
C ARG A 60 -3.82 8.35 -2.50
N GLU A 61 -2.48 8.34 -2.52
CA GLU A 61 -1.70 7.65 -3.55
C GLU A 61 -0.83 6.55 -2.92
N GLY A 62 -1.45 5.64 -2.16
CA GLY A 62 -0.73 4.48 -1.63
C GLY A 62 -0.26 3.55 -2.75
N ARG A 63 0.97 3.04 -2.65
CA ARG A 63 1.57 2.10 -3.60
C ARG A 63 2.21 0.94 -2.86
N VAL A 64 1.40 -0.03 -2.48
CA VAL A 64 1.88 -1.18 -1.72
C VAL A 64 2.58 -2.16 -2.65
N HIS A 65 3.90 -2.24 -2.53
CA HIS A 65 4.72 -3.27 -3.17
C HIS A 65 4.59 -4.57 -2.40
N VAL A 66 4.23 -5.63 -3.11
CA VAL A 66 4.09 -6.98 -2.60
C VAL A 66 5.11 -7.87 -3.29
N GLU A 67 5.88 -8.62 -2.51
CA GLU A 67 6.84 -9.60 -3.03
C GLU A 67 6.81 -10.89 -2.20
N LEU A 68 6.68 -12.03 -2.87
CA LEU A 68 6.93 -13.34 -2.29
C LEU A 68 8.41 -13.68 -2.46
N VAL A 69 9.14 -13.71 -1.35
CA VAL A 69 10.55 -14.12 -1.29
C VAL A 69 10.62 -15.42 -0.51
N GLU A 70 11.08 -16.49 -1.16
CA GLU A 70 11.00 -17.86 -0.63
C GLU A 70 9.53 -18.20 -0.31
N ASP A 71 9.18 -18.37 0.96
CA ASP A 71 7.83 -18.66 1.45
C ASP A 71 7.24 -17.48 2.27
N GLN A 72 7.82 -16.28 2.15
CA GLN A 72 7.45 -15.11 2.94
C GLN A 72 6.95 -13.95 2.08
N ILE A 73 5.81 -13.37 2.48
CA ILE A 73 5.26 -12.16 1.86
C ILE A 73 5.88 -10.93 2.52
N TRP A 74 6.55 -10.13 1.69
CA TRP A 74 7.07 -8.82 2.03
C TRP A 74 6.14 -7.73 1.52
N ILE A 75 5.94 -6.72 2.35
CA ILE A 75 5.13 -5.54 2.06
C ILE A 75 5.98 -4.30 2.31
N GLY A 76 6.04 -3.40 1.35
CA GLY A 76 6.78 -2.15 1.46
C GLY A 76 6.20 -1.04 0.58
N ASP A 77 6.56 0.19 0.89
CA ASP A 77 6.30 1.38 0.08
C ASP A 77 7.31 2.47 0.50
N ASP A 78 7.38 3.54 -0.29
CA ASP A 78 8.11 4.75 0.05
C ASP A 78 7.39 5.53 1.16
N VAL A 79 8.18 6.08 2.09
CA VAL A 79 7.66 6.91 3.18
C VAL A 79 8.28 8.31 3.13
N THR A 80 7.49 9.32 3.49
CA THR A 80 7.95 10.72 3.60
C THR A 80 7.55 11.30 4.94
N THR A 81 8.51 11.91 5.64
CA THR A 81 8.23 12.64 6.89
C THR A 81 7.39 13.87 6.60
N CYS A 82 6.15 13.91 7.12
CA CYS A 82 5.24 15.04 6.95
C CYS A 82 5.38 16.10 8.06
N ILE A 83 5.68 15.66 9.29
CA ILE A 83 5.75 16.52 10.48
C ILE A 83 6.93 16.06 11.33
N GLU A 84 7.71 17.01 11.81
CA GLU A 84 8.78 16.80 12.78
C GLU A 84 8.65 17.85 13.89
N GLY A 85 8.77 17.42 15.15
CA GLY A 85 8.59 18.32 16.29
C GLY A 85 8.59 17.60 17.63
N VAL A 86 8.22 18.35 18.69
CA VAL A 86 8.17 17.87 20.07
C VAL A 86 6.77 18.12 20.64
N ALA A 87 6.21 17.13 21.32
CA ALA A 87 4.93 17.25 22.03
C ALA A 87 5.18 17.39 23.54
N ALA A 88 4.48 18.33 24.19
CA ALA A 88 4.42 18.41 25.65
C ALA A 88 3.26 17.52 26.16
N LEU A 89 3.49 16.86 27.29
CA LEU A 89 2.50 16.02 27.97
C LEU A 89 1.63 16.86 28.92
#